data_AF-A0A7W1LUS0-F1
#
_entry.id   AF-A0A7W1LUS0-F1
#
_cell.length_a   1.000
_cell.length_b   1.000
_cell.length_c   1.000
_cell.angle_alpha   90.00
_cell.angle_beta   90.00
_cell.angle_gamma   90.00
#
_symmetry.space_group_name_H-M   'P 1'
#
loop_
_entity.id
_entity.type
_entity.pdbx_description
1 polymer ?
#
loop_
_entity_poly.entity_id
_entity_poly.type
_entity_poly.pdbx_seq_one_letter_code
_entity_poly.pdbx_strand_id
1 'polypeptide(L)'
;ERRSSGGILIPATAQMAKRLIWAEVVAHGQNVRAAEVGDLVLFSPDDRYEVEVGGSDYIMLRERDIHAVAAERIEASTGLYL
;
A
#
# COMPACT_ATOMS: atom_id res chain seq x y z
N GLU A 1 -15.89 26.15 -0.49
CA GLU A 1 -14.62 26.30 0.24
C GLU A 1 -14.51 25.15 1.24
N ARG A 2 -13.50 24.28 1.11
CA ARG A 2 -13.35 23.05 1.93
C ARG A 2 -12.21 23.26 2.92
N ARG A 3 -12.33 22.74 4.14
CA ARG A 3 -11.24 22.77 5.14
C ARG A 3 -10.69 21.37 5.38
N SER A 4 -9.38 21.25 5.58
CA SER A 4 -8.75 20.01 6.07
C SER A 4 -9.14 19.75 7.53
N SER A 5 -8.85 18.55 8.05
CA SER A 5 -9.05 18.23 9.48
C SER A 5 -8.30 19.18 10.43
N GLY A 6 -7.18 19.75 9.98
CA GLY A 6 -6.41 20.78 10.70
C GLY A 6 -6.92 22.22 10.50
N GLY A 7 -8.08 22.42 9.85
CA GLY A 7 -8.69 23.74 9.66
C GLY A 7 -8.13 24.57 8.50
N ILE A 8 -7.21 24.01 7.70
CA ILE A 8 -6.55 24.69 6.56
C ILE A 8 -7.52 24.78 5.39
N LEU A 9 -7.55 25.94 4.74
CA LEU A 9 -8.33 26.18 3.54
C LEU A 9 -7.78 25.37 2.35
N ILE A 10 -8.62 24.51 1.77
CA ILE A 10 -8.28 23.75 0.56
C ILE A 10 -8.85 24.54 -0.64
N PRO A 11 -7.99 25.00 -1.58
CA PRO A 11 -8.44 25.77 -2.74
C PRO A 11 -9.29 24.91 -3.67
N ALA A 12 -10.16 25.55 -4.45
CA ALA A 12 -11.05 24.85 -5.39
C ALA A 12 -10.30 24.12 -6.54
N THR A 13 -9.03 24.46 -6.77
CA THR A 13 -8.14 23.80 -7.73
C THR A 13 -7.43 22.58 -7.16
N ALA A 14 -7.57 22.30 -5.86
CA ALA A 14 -6.97 21.11 -5.26
C ALA A 14 -7.65 19.85 -5.81
N GLN A 15 -6.90 19.07 -6.57
CA GLN A 15 -7.35 17.74 -7.01
C GLN A 15 -7.32 16.80 -5.81
N MET A 16 -8.34 15.94 -5.69
CA MET A 16 -8.29 14.87 -4.69
C MET A 16 -7.11 13.96 -5.04
N ALA A 17 -6.17 13.83 -4.11
CA ALA A 17 -5.11 12.84 -4.22
C ALA A 17 -5.74 11.44 -4.40
N LYS A 18 -5.10 10.59 -5.22
CA LYS A 18 -5.48 9.18 -5.31
C LYS A 18 -5.50 8.60 -3.91
N ARG A 19 -6.64 8.06 -3.48
CA ARG A 19 -6.80 7.52 -2.14
C ARG A 19 -6.04 6.21 -2.05
N LEU A 20 -4.99 6.16 -1.26
CA LEU A 20 -4.29 4.92 -0.99
C LEU A 20 -4.94 4.16 0.17
N ILE A 21 -4.85 2.84 0.14
CA ILE A 21 -5.39 1.95 1.17
C ILE A 21 -4.33 0.92 1.58
N TRP A 22 -4.38 0.51 2.84
CA TRP A 22 -3.57 -0.57 3.39
C TRP A 22 -4.31 -1.90 3.27
N ALA A 23 -3.59 -2.98 2.98
CA ALA A 23 -4.08 -4.35 3.08
C ALA A 23 -2.96 -5.29 3.58
N GLU A 24 -3.34 -6.40 4.19
CA GLU A 24 -2.43 -7.45 4.64
C GLU A 24 -2.08 -8.39 3.48
N VAL A 25 -0.80 -8.75 3.37
CA VAL A 25 -0.34 -9.75 2.41
C VAL A 25 -0.64 -11.14 2.96
N VAL A 26 -1.58 -11.84 2.35
CA VAL A 26 -1.92 -13.23 2.73
C VAL A 26 -1.19 -14.29 1.91
N ALA A 27 -0.68 -13.91 0.73
CA ALA A 27 0.08 -14.76 -0.18
C ALA A 27 0.89 -13.89 -1.15
N HIS A 28 2.01 -14.42 -1.68
CA HIS A 28 2.78 -13.78 -2.73
C HIS A 28 3.34 -14.80 -3.74
N GLY A 29 3.64 -14.34 -4.95
CA GLY A 29 4.31 -15.15 -5.96
C GLY A 29 5.79 -15.35 -5.67
N GLN A 30 6.41 -16.35 -6.32
CA GLN A 30 7.82 -16.73 -6.13
C GLN A 30 8.82 -15.60 -6.40
N ASN A 31 8.45 -14.62 -7.23
CA ASN A 31 9.33 -13.53 -7.64
C ASN A 31 9.14 -12.24 -6.82
N VAL A 32 8.16 -12.18 -5.92
CA VAL A 32 7.92 -11.02 -5.06
C VAL A 32 9.02 -10.96 -4.00
N ARG A 33 9.64 -9.77 -3.84
CA ARG A 33 10.74 -9.53 -2.90
C ARG A 33 10.47 -8.38 -1.94
N ALA A 34 9.61 -7.44 -2.31
CA ALA A 34 9.34 -6.23 -1.55
C ALA A 34 8.48 -6.47 -0.31
N ALA A 35 7.71 -7.56 -0.25
CA ALA A 35 6.81 -7.87 0.85
C ALA A 35 6.74 -9.39 1.10
N GLU A 36 6.49 -9.79 2.35
CA GLU A 36 6.19 -11.17 2.72
C GLU A 36 4.77 -11.28 3.32
N VAL A 37 4.32 -12.51 3.54
CA VAL A 37 3.05 -12.77 4.22
C VAL A 37 3.04 -12.13 5.62
N GLY A 38 1.95 -11.44 5.96
CA GLY A 38 1.76 -10.71 7.21
C GLY A 38 2.15 -9.23 7.15
N ASP A 39 2.90 -8.79 6.13
CA ASP A 39 3.19 -7.37 5.95
C ASP A 39 1.91 -6.60 5.57
N LEU A 40 1.86 -5.31 5.94
CA LEU A 40 0.85 -4.38 5.40
C LEU A 40 1.43 -3.66 4.18
N VAL A 41 0.68 -3.65 3.08
CA VAL A 41 1.07 -2.98 1.83
C VAL A 41 0.11 -1.84 1.52
N LEU A 42 0.67 -0.68 1.16
CA LEU A 42 -0.06 0.50 0.73
C LEU A 42 -0.14 0.51 -0.80
N PHE A 43 -1.34 0.63 -1.36
CA PHE A 43 -1.55 0.64 -2.80
C PHE A 43 -2.75 1.52 -3.20
N SER A 44 -2.90 1.77 -4.50
CA SER A 44 -4.05 2.47 -5.06
C SER A 44 -5.18 1.48 -5.39
N PRO A 45 -6.42 1.68 -4.90
CA PRO A 45 -7.54 0.77 -5.14
C PRO A 45 -8.08 0.81 -6.57
N ASP A 46 -7.74 1.84 -7.34
CA ASP A 46 -8.34 2.12 -8.65
C ASP A 46 -7.91 1.14 -9.76
N ASP A 47 -6.83 0.36 -9.57
CA ASP A 47 -6.23 -0.49 -10.61
C ASP A 47 -5.92 -1.89 -10.06
N ARG A 48 -6.97 -2.56 -9.56
CA ARG A 48 -6.84 -3.84 -8.84
C ARG A 48 -7.66 -4.95 -9.51
N TYR A 49 -7.13 -6.17 -9.47
CA TYR A 49 -7.85 -7.36 -9.89
C TYR A 49 -8.42 -8.05 -8.65
N GLU A 50 -9.70 -8.36 -8.66
CA GLU A 50 -10.35 -9.13 -7.60
C GLU A 50 -10.38 -10.61 -7.98
N VAL A 51 -10.10 -11.47 -7.01
CA VAL A 51 -10.09 -12.93 -7.18
C VAL A 51 -10.76 -13.60 -5.99
N GLU A 52 -11.68 -14.52 -6.27
CA GLU A 52 -12.30 -15.35 -5.24
C GLU A 52 -11.51 -16.65 -5.08
N VAL A 53 -11.12 -16.98 -3.85
CA VAL A 53 -10.47 -18.25 -3.51
C VAL A 53 -11.21 -18.85 -2.31
N GLY A 54 -11.84 -20.02 -2.52
CA GLY A 54 -12.55 -20.73 -1.46
C GLY A 54 -13.71 -19.93 -0.85
N GLY A 55 -14.40 -19.09 -1.64
CA GLY A 55 -15.49 -18.24 -1.19
C GLY A 55 -15.07 -16.97 -0.44
N SER A 56 -13.77 -16.62 -0.46
CA SER A 56 -13.25 -15.36 0.08
C SER A 56 -12.69 -14.50 -1.05
N ASP A 57 -13.02 -13.21 -1.03
CA ASP A 57 -12.54 -12.23 -2.00
C ASP A 57 -11.15 -11.70 -1.60
N TYR A 58 -10.24 -11.71 -2.55
CA TYR A 58 -8.90 -11.18 -2.41
C TYR A 58 -8.60 -10.17 -3.51
N ILE A 59 -7.63 -9.30 -3.23
CA ILE A 59 -7.10 -8.36 -4.20
C ILE A 59 -5.75 -8.87 -4.68
N MET A 60 -5.61 -9.07 -5.99
CA MET A 60 -4.34 -9.41 -6.62
C MET A 60 -3.63 -8.13 -7.08
N LEU A 61 -2.42 -7.93 -6.56
CA LEU A 61 -1.56 -6.82 -6.88
C LEU A 61 -0.29 -7.30 -7.58
N ARG A 62 0.27 -6.47 -8.44
CA ARG A 62 1.63 -6.67 -8.92
C ARG A 62 2.57 -5.93 -7.97
N GLU A 63 3.75 -6.48 -7.75
CA GLU A 63 4.74 -5.91 -6.84
C GLU A 63 5.06 -4.44 -7.14
N ARG A 64 5.14 -4.07 -8.42
CA ARG A 64 5.38 -2.67 -8.85
C ARG A 64 4.26 -1.68 -8.52
N ASP A 65 3.07 -2.18 -8.20
CA ASP A 65 1.90 -1.37 -7.87
C ASP A 65 1.83 -1.09 -6.35
N ILE A 66 2.77 -1.65 -5.56
CA ILE A 66 2.94 -1.38 -4.12
C ILE A 66 3.68 -0.06 -3.93
N HIS A 67 3.08 0.85 -3.16
CA HIS A 67 3.65 2.17 -2.88
C HIS A 67 4.49 2.19 -1.60
N ALA A 68 4.13 1.40 -0.60
CA ALA A 68 4.88 1.27 0.64
C ALA A 68 4.59 -0.08 1.31
N VAL A 69 5.53 -0.54 2.13
CA VAL A 69 5.41 -1.75 2.92
C VAL A 69 5.68 -1.38 4.38
N ALA A 70 4.76 -1.76 5.27
CA ALA A 70 4.96 -1.72 6.71
C ALA A 70 5.22 -3.15 7.17
N ALA A 71 6.50 -3.45 7.38
CA ALA A 71 6.99 -4.72 7.88
C ALA A 71 7.40 -4.58 9.35
N GLU A 72 7.15 -5.61 10.16
CA GLU A 72 7.63 -5.65 11.56
C GLU A 72 9.13 -5.94 11.66
N ARG A 73 9.78 -6.29 10.55
CA ARG A 73 11.20 -6.62 10.50
C ARG A 73 12.02 -5.35 10.78
N ILE A 74 12.66 -5.30 11.95
CA ILE A 74 13.66 -4.28 12.27
C ILE A 74 14.87 -4.56 11.39
N GLU A 75 15.10 -3.76 10.35
CA GLU A 75 16.40 -3.77 9.66
C GLU A 75 17.45 -3.31 10.67
N ALA A 76 18.30 -4.23 11.13
CA ALA A 76 19.53 -3.87 11.80
C ALA A 76 20.35 -3.03 10.82
N SER A 77 20.40 -1.72 11.07
CA SER A 77 21.23 -0.70 10.41
C SER A 77 22.31 -1.32 9.53
N THR A 78 22.08 -1.40 8.21
CA THR A 78 23.16 -1.79 7.31
C THR A 78 24.24 -0.71 7.45
N GLY A 79 25.38 -1.10 8.02
CA GLY A 79 26.46 -0.19 8.36
C GLY A 79 26.83 0.65 7.15
N LEU A 80 26.53 1.95 7.23
CA LEU A 80 26.96 2.94 6.28
C LEU A 80 28.48 3.10 6.48
N TYR A 81 29.28 2.50 5.60
CA TYR A 81 30.70 2.85 5.50
C TYR A 81 30.82 4.02 4.52
N LEU A 82 31.27 5.16 5.04
CA LEU A 82 31.71 6.33 4.27
C LEU A 82 33.06 6.06 3.61
#